data_AF-A0A3G9J5I6-F1
#
_entry.id   AF-A0A3G9J5I6-F1
#
_cell.length_a   1.000
_cell.length_b   1.000
_cell.length_c   1.000
_cell.angle_alpha   90.00
_cell.angle_beta   90.00
_cell.angle_gamma   90.00
#
_symmetry.space_group_name_H-M   'P 1'
#
loop_
_entity.id
_entity.type
_entity.pdbx_description
1 polymer ?
#
loop_
_entity_poly.entity_id
_entity_poly.type
_entity_poly.pdbx_seq_one_letter_code
_entity_poly.pdbx_strand_id
1 'polypeptide(L)'
;MVGSAAAVAEAATDGPSSLGTPGLYAYTASSPQYTTMQFYTTVTNDPGDGANVFWSHQFSTADNSGYIGFQATSGNGTGRPVLFSVWGATDCRTGEAALGAYCTSGTETTDFKSARIYYPWKAGVKYRLTVAQAPAQGAGWWTAYLYDPTTNVNHRIGYLKFGGATGGTVSPEVSWVEYFNWNDPNAICGNQINSSAVFSPITGSVNGKTVAAVPYTSTTHSSTCTYADQSSISGSSANLVVTSQTGAYAPPTATSLTASTQSVSNGSTVTFAYATPAGTASSSNWIGVYKQGTSPGNGYSTDWQTASGERGSKTFTFNYGPGTYQVYYLYNDGYQVLSGPITVTVQ
;
A
#
# COMPACT_ATOMS: atom_id res chain seq x y z
N MET A 1 10.32 1.56 23.28
CA MET A 1 9.67 1.80 21.99
C MET A 1 8.19 1.54 22.19
N VAL A 2 7.42 2.61 22.39
CA VAL A 2 6.01 2.56 22.79
C VAL A 2 5.20 2.88 21.53
N GLY A 3 4.84 1.87 20.75
CA GLY A 3 3.70 2.00 19.84
C GLY A 3 2.47 2.23 20.72
N SER A 4 1.78 3.36 20.56
CA SER A 4 0.69 3.72 21.45
C SER A 4 -0.46 2.71 21.30
N ALA A 5 -1.08 2.31 22.41
CA ALA A 5 -2.24 1.40 22.43
C ALA A 5 -3.44 1.88 21.58
N ALA A 6 -3.43 3.14 21.12
CA ALA A 6 -4.43 3.73 20.23
C ALA A 6 -4.31 3.20 18.78
N ALA A 7 -3.09 3.08 18.24
CA ALA A 7 -2.86 2.59 16.88
C ALA A 7 -3.25 1.11 16.72
N VAL A 8 -3.14 0.34 17.80
CA VAL A 8 -3.48 -1.09 17.81
C VAL A 8 -4.98 -1.33 17.70
N ALA A 9 -5.79 -0.33 18.03
CA ALA A 9 -7.20 -0.50 18.18
C ALA A 9 -8.04 0.05 17.01
N GLU A 10 -7.52 1.02 16.26
CA GLU A 10 -8.06 1.36 14.93
C GLU A 10 -7.89 0.15 13.98
N ALA A 11 -6.80 -0.60 14.16
CA ALA A 11 -6.47 -1.83 13.45
C ALA A 11 -7.59 -2.88 13.47
N ALA A 12 -8.27 -3.07 14.60
CA ALA A 12 -9.17 -4.20 14.76
C ALA A 12 -10.56 -4.04 14.12
N THR A 13 -10.91 -2.84 13.62
CA THR A 13 -12.24 -2.54 13.08
C THR A 13 -12.23 -1.95 11.67
N ASP A 14 -11.08 -1.47 11.18
CA ASP A 14 -10.93 -0.98 9.81
C ASP A 14 -10.86 -2.15 8.83
N GLY A 15 -12.03 -2.55 8.30
CA GLY A 15 -12.18 -3.65 7.35
C GLY A 15 -12.79 -3.26 5.98
N PRO A 16 -12.92 -4.22 5.04
CA PRO A 16 -13.27 -4.00 3.64
C PRO A 16 -14.60 -3.30 3.37
N SER A 17 -15.59 -3.39 4.27
CA SER A 17 -16.96 -2.96 3.97
C SER A 17 -17.13 -1.45 3.75
N SER A 18 -16.10 -0.62 3.96
CA SER A 18 -16.10 0.82 3.67
C SER A 18 -14.77 1.41 3.21
N LEU A 19 -13.73 0.60 2.98
CA LEU A 19 -12.36 1.06 2.74
C LEU A 19 -11.72 0.33 1.55
N GLY A 20 -10.89 1.04 0.78
CA GLY A 20 -10.13 0.43 -0.33
C GLY A 20 -9.01 -0.49 0.16
N THR A 21 -8.55 -1.42 -0.67
CA THR A 21 -7.43 -2.32 -0.37
C THR A 21 -6.21 -1.53 0.13
N PRO A 22 -5.64 -1.86 1.31
CA PRO A 22 -4.42 -1.23 1.79
C PRO A 22 -3.27 -1.44 0.82
N GLY A 23 -2.44 -0.43 0.69
CA GLY A 23 -1.35 -0.47 -0.26
C GLY A 23 -0.33 0.62 -0.01
N LEU A 24 0.93 0.28 -0.25
CA LEU A 24 2.06 1.19 -0.22
C LEU A 24 2.56 1.38 -1.65
N TYR A 25 2.81 2.62 -2.06
CA TYR A 25 3.21 2.93 -3.44
C TYR A 25 4.53 3.70 -3.45
N ALA A 26 5.37 3.44 -4.44
CA ALA A 26 6.65 4.08 -4.67
C ALA A 26 6.77 4.53 -6.14
N TYR A 27 7.13 5.79 -6.33
CA TYR A 27 7.20 6.43 -7.65
C TYR A 27 8.62 6.81 -8.00
N THR A 28 8.95 6.66 -9.29
CA THR A 28 10.27 6.95 -9.84
C THR A 28 10.43 8.42 -10.21
N ALA A 29 11.68 8.88 -10.29
CA ALA A 29 12.01 10.24 -10.75
C ALA A 29 11.67 10.49 -12.24
N SER A 30 11.64 9.42 -13.02
CA SER A 30 11.40 9.43 -14.45
C SER A 30 10.89 8.08 -14.94
N SER A 31 10.36 8.05 -16.16
CA SER A 31 9.85 6.84 -16.81
C SER A 31 10.49 6.64 -18.19
N PRO A 32 11.80 6.30 -18.24
CA PRO A 32 12.46 6.01 -19.51
C PRO A 32 11.97 4.69 -20.10
N GLN A 33 12.19 4.55 -21.40
CA GLN A 33 11.84 3.37 -22.17
C GLN A 33 12.95 2.32 -22.16
N TYR A 34 12.56 1.05 -22.08
CA TYR A 34 13.47 -0.10 -22.03
C TYR A 34 13.07 -1.19 -23.03
N THR A 35 14.06 -1.87 -23.60
CA THR A 35 13.89 -3.20 -24.22
C THR A 35 14.26 -4.33 -23.25
N THR A 36 14.94 -3.98 -22.15
CA THR A 36 15.19 -4.84 -20.99
C THR A 36 15.15 -3.97 -19.75
N MET A 37 14.15 -4.19 -18.89
CA MET A 37 13.95 -3.46 -17.64
C MET A 37 14.14 -4.40 -16.46
N GLN A 38 14.76 -3.90 -15.40
CA GLN A 38 15.14 -4.66 -14.22
C GLN A 38 14.70 -3.94 -12.96
N PHE A 39 13.83 -4.59 -12.21
CA PHE A 39 13.42 -4.19 -10.87
C PHE A 39 14.17 -5.00 -9.83
N TYR A 40 14.24 -4.46 -8.62
CA TYR A 40 14.91 -5.11 -7.50
C TYR A 40 14.06 -5.01 -6.25
N THR A 41 13.76 -6.17 -5.66
CA THR A 41 13.05 -6.28 -4.39
C THR A 41 13.90 -7.01 -3.37
N THR A 42 14.00 -6.44 -2.17
CA THR A 42 14.51 -7.12 -0.98
C THR A 42 13.38 -7.15 0.04
N VAL A 43 12.76 -8.30 0.26
CA VAL A 43 11.85 -8.45 1.41
C VAL A 43 12.71 -8.50 2.66
N THR A 44 12.57 -7.54 3.55
CA THR A 44 13.35 -7.44 4.78
C THR A 44 12.68 -8.14 5.95
N ASN A 45 11.34 -8.23 5.95
CA ASN A 45 10.58 -9.01 6.90
C ASN A 45 9.54 -9.86 6.16
N ASP A 46 9.68 -11.18 6.25
CA ASP A 46 8.76 -12.15 5.65
C ASP A 46 7.56 -12.37 6.59
N PRO A 47 6.33 -12.03 6.18
CA PRO A 47 5.14 -12.23 6.99
C PRO A 47 4.66 -13.69 7.02
N GLY A 48 5.29 -14.59 6.26
CA GLY A 48 4.91 -16.00 6.15
C GLY A 48 3.79 -16.26 5.15
N ASP A 49 3.51 -17.54 4.90
CA ASP A 49 2.65 -18.02 3.81
C ASP A 49 1.17 -17.63 3.94
N GLY A 50 0.72 -17.18 5.12
CA GLY A 50 -0.68 -16.80 5.36
C GLY A 50 -1.00 -15.33 5.11
N ALA A 51 0.00 -14.51 4.80
CA ALA A 51 -0.14 -13.05 4.87
C ALA A 51 -0.77 -12.40 3.63
N ASN A 52 -0.79 -13.10 2.49
CA ASN A 52 -1.37 -12.59 1.24
C ASN A 52 -0.88 -11.19 0.88
N VAL A 53 0.44 -11.01 0.95
CA VAL A 53 1.12 -9.77 0.54
C VAL A 53 1.67 -9.94 -0.85
N PHE A 54 1.54 -8.92 -1.70
CA PHE A 54 2.13 -8.89 -3.03
C PHE A 54 3.08 -7.71 -3.18
N TRP A 55 4.38 -8.00 -3.41
CA TRP A 55 5.37 -6.98 -3.76
C TRP A 55 5.52 -6.92 -5.27
N SER A 56 5.13 -5.79 -5.86
CA SER A 56 4.88 -5.65 -7.28
C SER A 56 5.56 -4.42 -7.89
N HIS A 57 5.89 -4.53 -9.17
CA HIS A 57 6.42 -3.45 -9.97
C HIS A 57 5.61 -3.30 -11.26
N GLN A 58 5.03 -2.12 -11.48
CA GLN A 58 4.20 -1.80 -12.63
C GLN A 58 5.02 -1.17 -13.72
N PHE A 59 4.63 -1.48 -14.95
CA PHE A 59 5.16 -0.84 -16.13
C PHE A 59 4.07 -0.63 -17.17
N SER A 60 4.23 0.45 -17.92
CA SER A 60 3.49 0.71 -19.14
C SER A 60 4.15 0.04 -20.34
N THR A 61 3.33 -0.21 -21.32
CA THR A 61 3.67 -0.45 -22.72
C THR A 61 3.01 0.67 -23.55
N ALA A 62 3.11 0.63 -24.88
CA ALA A 62 2.43 1.61 -25.72
C ALA A 62 0.90 1.63 -25.53
N ASP A 63 0.28 0.45 -25.33
CA ASP A 63 -1.17 0.28 -25.38
C ASP A 63 -1.78 -0.27 -24.09
N ASN A 64 -0.95 -0.76 -23.16
CA ASN A 64 -1.37 -1.50 -21.97
C ASN A 64 -0.42 -1.25 -20.79
N SER A 65 -0.78 -1.73 -19.60
CA SER A 65 0.14 -1.86 -18.47
C SER A 65 0.31 -3.32 -18.07
N GLY A 66 1.32 -3.59 -17.25
CA GLY A 66 1.59 -4.89 -16.70
C GLY A 66 2.41 -4.79 -15.42
N TYR A 67 2.60 -5.94 -14.78
CA TYR A 67 3.31 -6.01 -13.52
C TYR A 67 4.08 -7.31 -13.34
N ILE A 68 5.13 -7.22 -12.53
CA ILE A 68 5.98 -8.33 -12.13
C ILE A 68 6.27 -8.25 -10.64
N GLY A 69 6.25 -9.40 -9.96
CA GLY A 69 6.42 -9.43 -8.52
C GLY A 69 6.35 -10.83 -7.93
N PHE A 70 6.37 -10.92 -6.61
CA PHE A 70 6.16 -12.17 -5.89
C PHE A 70 5.33 -11.98 -4.62
N GLN A 71 4.69 -13.07 -4.18
CA GLN A 71 3.69 -13.06 -3.12
C GLN A 71 4.17 -13.82 -1.87
N ALA A 72 3.70 -13.39 -0.70
CA ALA A 72 3.75 -14.15 0.57
C ALA A 72 2.43 -14.86 0.83
N THR A 73 1.99 -15.68 -0.13
CA THR A 73 0.85 -16.59 0.02
C THR A 73 1.31 -18.03 -0.09
N SER A 74 0.51 -18.96 0.41
CA SER A 74 0.74 -20.39 0.28
C SER A 74 0.92 -20.73 -1.19
N GLY A 75 2.08 -21.27 -1.55
CA GLY A 75 2.32 -21.72 -2.90
C GLY A 75 1.97 -23.19 -3.08
N ASN A 76 2.80 -23.91 -3.82
CA ASN A 76 2.56 -25.32 -4.18
C ASN A 76 3.31 -26.32 -3.28
N GLY A 77 3.80 -25.89 -2.13
CA GLY A 77 4.65 -26.68 -1.23
C GLY A 77 6.16 -26.67 -1.56
N THR A 78 6.56 -26.12 -2.73
CA THR A 78 7.99 -26.02 -3.13
C THR A 78 8.51 -24.58 -3.19
N GLY A 79 7.62 -23.60 -3.12
CA GLY A 79 7.93 -22.18 -3.15
C GLY A 79 6.65 -21.35 -3.16
N ARG A 80 6.79 -20.03 -3.24
CA ARG A 80 5.67 -19.09 -3.26
C ARG A 80 5.53 -18.43 -4.64
N PRO A 81 4.34 -17.91 -5.00
CA PRO A 81 4.11 -17.38 -6.34
C PRO A 81 5.05 -16.23 -6.71
N VAL A 82 5.61 -16.31 -7.91
CA VAL A 82 6.28 -15.22 -8.62
C VAL A 82 5.58 -15.11 -9.97
N LEU A 83 5.16 -13.91 -10.34
CA LEU A 83 4.25 -13.73 -11.47
C LEU A 83 4.65 -12.54 -12.33
N PHE A 84 4.29 -12.64 -13.61
CA PHE A 84 4.43 -11.64 -14.64
C PHE A 84 3.11 -11.58 -15.39
N SER A 85 2.39 -10.46 -15.28
CA SER A 85 1.05 -10.28 -15.83
C SER A 85 1.00 -9.02 -16.69
N VAL A 86 0.25 -9.07 -17.80
CA VAL A 86 0.02 -7.90 -18.65
C VAL A 86 -1.43 -7.91 -19.10
N TRP A 87 -2.12 -6.79 -18.90
CA TRP A 87 -3.42 -6.53 -19.50
C TRP A 87 -3.28 -6.41 -21.03
N GLY A 88 -4.26 -6.90 -21.78
CA GLY A 88 -4.23 -6.93 -23.25
C GLY A 88 -3.20 -7.88 -23.88
N ALA A 89 -2.48 -8.69 -23.08
CA ALA A 89 -1.62 -9.72 -23.64
C ALA A 89 -2.43 -10.79 -24.38
N THR A 90 -1.94 -11.18 -25.55
CA THR A 90 -2.70 -12.04 -26.48
C THR A 90 -2.35 -13.52 -26.36
N ASP A 91 -1.17 -13.82 -25.82
CA ASP A 91 -0.66 -15.19 -25.74
C ASP A 91 0.33 -15.34 -24.56
N CYS A 92 0.52 -16.58 -24.09
CA CYS A 92 1.37 -16.92 -22.96
C CYS A 92 2.09 -18.25 -23.21
N ARG A 93 3.38 -18.31 -22.87
CA ARG A 93 4.17 -19.56 -22.80
C ARG A 93 4.80 -19.69 -21.42
N THR A 94 4.81 -20.91 -20.89
CA THR A 94 5.36 -21.19 -19.57
C THR A 94 6.88 -21.01 -19.54
N GLY A 95 7.40 -20.71 -18.36
CA GLY A 95 8.84 -20.70 -18.07
C GLY A 95 9.35 -22.07 -17.63
N GLU A 96 10.05 -22.12 -16.51
CA GLU A 96 10.69 -23.34 -16.01
C GLU A 96 9.71 -24.32 -15.36
N ALA A 97 9.46 -25.46 -16.03
CA ALA A 97 8.57 -26.51 -15.52
C ALA A 97 9.01 -27.05 -14.14
N ALA A 98 10.32 -27.09 -13.85
CA ALA A 98 10.84 -27.52 -12.56
C ALA A 98 10.39 -26.64 -11.38
N LEU A 99 9.97 -25.40 -11.65
CA LEU A 99 9.40 -24.47 -10.66
C LEU A 99 7.87 -24.41 -10.73
N GLY A 100 7.23 -25.41 -11.35
CA GLY A 100 5.79 -25.47 -11.51
C GLY A 100 5.25 -24.36 -12.41
N ALA A 101 6.00 -23.97 -13.45
CA ALA A 101 5.58 -22.88 -14.33
C ALA A 101 4.23 -23.12 -14.99
N TYR A 102 3.35 -22.13 -14.97
CA TYR A 102 2.05 -22.18 -15.64
C TYR A 102 1.62 -20.82 -16.19
N CYS A 103 0.71 -20.87 -17.15
CA CYS A 103 0.02 -19.71 -17.70
C CYS A 103 -1.40 -19.68 -17.17
N THR A 104 -1.89 -18.49 -16.82
CA THR A 104 -3.29 -18.27 -16.49
C THR A 104 -3.81 -17.01 -17.20
N SER A 105 -5.12 -16.93 -17.33
CA SER A 105 -5.83 -15.79 -17.87
C SER A 105 -7.03 -15.44 -17.01
N GLY A 106 -7.43 -14.18 -17.06
CA GLY A 106 -8.66 -13.72 -16.42
C GLY A 106 -9.11 -12.40 -17.04
N THR A 107 -10.23 -11.92 -16.53
CA THR A 107 -10.80 -10.63 -16.93
C THR A 107 -11.04 -9.85 -15.65
N GLU A 108 -10.40 -8.69 -15.55
CA GLU A 108 -10.67 -7.72 -14.49
C GLU A 108 -11.43 -6.53 -15.12
N THR A 109 -10.70 -5.63 -15.76
CA THR A 109 -11.23 -4.54 -16.61
C THR A 109 -11.00 -4.82 -18.09
N THR A 110 -9.84 -5.40 -18.41
CA THR A 110 -9.48 -5.96 -19.71
C THR A 110 -8.90 -7.36 -19.51
N ASP A 111 -8.94 -8.17 -20.56
CA ASP A 111 -8.36 -9.51 -20.51
C ASP A 111 -6.86 -9.42 -20.19
N PHE A 112 -6.40 -10.22 -19.22
CA PHE A 112 -4.98 -10.33 -18.91
C PHE A 112 -4.47 -11.75 -19.15
N LYS A 113 -3.16 -11.85 -19.42
CA LYS A 113 -2.41 -13.10 -19.35
C LYS A 113 -1.33 -12.97 -18.28
N SER A 114 -1.09 -14.07 -17.58
CA SER A 114 -0.11 -14.13 -16.49
C SER A 114 0.71 -15.40 -16.61
N ALA A 115 2.04 -15.26 -16.64
CA ALA A 115 2.99 -16.36 -16.49
C ALA A 115 3.47 -16.40 -15.04
N ARG A 116 3.50 -17.59 -14.45
CA ARG A 116 3.78 -17.77 -13.02
C ARG A 116 4.71 -18.95 -12.77
N ILE A 117 5.52 -18.84 -11.72
CA ILE A 117 6.33 -19.93 -11.15
C ILE A 117 6.16 -19.93 -9.62
N TYR A 118 6.61 -21.00 -8.97
CA TYR A 118 6.75 -21.07 -7.52
C TYR A 118 8.23 -21.06 -7.16
N TYR A 119 8.63 -20.10 -6.33
CA TYR A 119 10.02 -19.95 -5.92
C TYR A 119 10.17 -19.80 -4.40
N PRO A 120 11.08 -20.54 -3.74
CA PRO A 120 11.32 -20.43 -2.30
C PRO A 120 12.24 -19.24 -2.00
N TRP A 121 11.78 -18.03 -2.32
CA TRP A 121 12.53 -16.81 -2.04
C TRP A 121 12.76 -16.63 -0.53
N LYS A 122 13.84 -15.92 -0.15
CA LYS A 122 14.22 -15.69 1.25
C LYS A 122 14.25 -14.20 1.58
N ALA A 123 13.80 -13.85 2.80
CA ALA A 123 14.00 -12.52 3.34
C ALA A 123 15.51 -12.17 3.40
N GLY A 124 15.82 -10.88 3.22
CA GLY A 124 17.17 -10.33 3.17
C GLY A 124 17.88 -10.48 1.82
N VAL A 125 17.34 -11.27 0.88
CA VAL A 125 17.93 -11.44 -0.45
C VAL A 125 17.39 -10.37 -1.41
N LYS A 126 18.31 -9.68 -2.11
CA LYS A 126 17.97 -8.72 -3.16
C LYS A 126 17.78 -9.44 -4.49
N TYR A 127 16.55 -9.83 -4.77
CA TYR A 127 16.17 -10.44 -6.04
C TYR A 127 16.11 -9.41 -7.15
N ARG A 128 16.46 -9.82 -8.38
CA ARG A 128 16.26 -9.00 -9.58
C ARG A 128 15.18 -9.62 -10.45
N LEU A 129 14.15 -8.84 -10.73
CA LEU A 129 13.04 -9.18 -11.62
C LEU A 129 13.25 -8.49 -12.97
N THR A 130 13.33 -9.24 -14.05
CA THR A 130 13.61 -8.71 -15.40
C THR A 130 12.40 -8.85 -16.30
N VAL A 131 12.08 -7.81 -17.07
CA VAL A 131 11.15 -7.86 -18.20
C VAL A 131 11.93 -7.47 -19.45
N ALA A 132 12.01 -8.37 -20.43
CA ALA A 132 12.84 -8.18 -21.62
C ALA A 132 12.16 -8.66 -22.89
N GLN A 133 12.46 -8.03 -24.02
CA GLN A 133 12.06 -8.55 -25.33
C GLN A 133 12.61 -9.97 -25.55
N ALA A 134 11.81 -10.83 -26.17
CA ALA A 134 12.14 -12.22 -26.47
C ALA A 134 12.08 -12.48 -27.98
N PRO A 135 12.97 -11.88 -28.80
CA PRO A 135 12.90 -11.94 -30.26
C PRO A 135 12.95 -13.38 -30.80
N ALA A 136 13.62 -14.30 -30.10
CA ALA A 136 13.66 -15.72 -30.46
C ALA A 136 12.28 -16.42 -30.39
N GLN A 137 11.30 -15.84 -29.69
CA GLN A 137 9.92 -16.35 -29.63
C GLN A 137 9.03 -15.75 -30.73
N GLY A 138 9.52 -14.74 -31.43
CA GLY A 138 8.81 -13.98 -32.46
C GLY A 138 8.52 -12.53 -32.06
N ALA A 139 8.01 -11.77 -33.03
CA ALA A 139 7.51 -10.42 -32.85
C ALA A 139 6.50 -10.28 -31.69
N GLY A 140 6.66 -9.24 -30.88
CA GLY A 140 5.77 -8.92 -29.75
C GLY A 140 5.90 -9.84 -28.55
N TRP A 141 6.83 -10.79 -28.55
CA TRP A 141 7.07 -11.62 -27.38
C TRP A 141 8.04 -10.97 -26.41
N TRP A 142 7.69 -11.05 -25.14
CA TRP A 142 8.50 -10.64 -24.00
C TRP A 142 8.66 -11.80 -23.04
N THR A 143 9.71 -11.76 -22.25
CA THR A 143 10.01 -12.76 -21.23
C THR A 143 10.27 -12.09 -19.89
N ALA A 144 9.95 -12.82 -18.83
CA ALA A 144 10.24 -12.42 -17.47
C ALA A 144 11.17 -13.41 -16.77
N TYR A 145 12.07 -12.87 -15.94
CA TYR A 145 13.01 -13.65 -15.15
C TYR A 145 13.05 -13.21 -13.69
N LEU A 146 13.34 -14.16 -12.81
CA LEU A 146 13.78 -13.95 -11.43
C LEU A 146 15.23 -14.39 -11.29
N TYR A 147 16.13 -13.45 -11.00
CA TYR A 147 17.52 -13.76 -10.68
C TYR A 147 17.72 -13.84 -9.17
N ASP A 148 18.22 -14.99 -8.71
CA ASP A 148 18.64 -15.23 -7.33
C ASP A 148 20.18 -15.06 -7.23
N PRO A 149 20.68 -14.02 -6.55
CA PRO A 149 22.12 -13.79 -6.41
C PRO A 149 22.81 -14.81 -5.50
N THR A 150 22.09 -15.54 -4.65
CA THR A 150 22.64 -16.54 -3.72
C THR A 150 23.02 -17.83 -4.43
N THR A 151 22.33 -18.15 -5.53
CA THR A 151 22.61 -19.32 -6.39
C THR A 151 23.22 -18.92 -7.73
N ASN A 152 23.23 -17.62 -8.05
CA ASN A 152 23.63 -17.07 -9.33
C ASN A 152 22.84 -17.66 -10.52
N VAL A 153 21.55 -17.98 -10.30
CA VAL A 153 20.68 -18.54 -11.32
C VAL A 153 19.62 -17.51 -11.74
N ASN A 154 19.34 -17.46 -13.04
CA ASN A 154 18.30 -16.62 -13.61
C ASN A 154 17.12 -17.50 -14.05
N HIS A 155 16.11 -17.61 -13.20
CA HIS A 155 14.95 -18.46 -13.41
C HIS A 155 13.95 -17.80 -14.34
N ARG A 156 13.52 -18.50 -15.38
CA ARG A 156 12.50 -17.98 -16.29
C ARG A 156 11.10 -18.17 -15.71
N ILE A 157 10.39 -17.06 -15.52
CA ILE A 157 8.99 -17.05 -15.09
C ILE A 157 8.09 -17.48 -16.27
N GLY A 158 8.32 -16.91 -17.45
CA GLY A 158 7.66 -17.30 -18.69
C GLY A 158 7.73 -16.23 -19.76
N TYR A 159 6.78 -16.31 -20.69
CA TYR A 159 6.65 -15.40 -21.82
C TYR A 159 5.22 -14.92 -21.99
N LEU A 160 5.07 -13.67 -22.39
CA LEU A 160 3.78 -13.09 -22.78
C LEU A 160 3.94 -12.36 -24.11
N LYS A 161 2.88 -12.37 -24.93
CA LYS A 161 2.85 -11.67 -26.22
C LYS A 161 2.06 -10.35 -26.10
N PHE A 162 2.76 -9.23 -26.14
CA PHE A 162 2.22 -7.86 -26.05
C PHE A 162 3.15 -6.82 -26.69
N GLY A 163 2.65 -5.61 -26.95
CA GLY A 163 3.46 -4.49 -27.45
C GLY A 163 3.74 -4.49 -28.97
N GLY A 164 2.81 -5.05 -29.77
CA GLY A 164 2.83 -4.95 -31.24
C GLY A 164 3.88 -5.79 -31.97
N ALA A 165 3.88 -5.74 -33.31
CA ALA A 165 4.64 -6.64 -34.18
C ALA A 165 6.16 -6.32 -34.31
N THR A 166 6.65 -5.17 -33.86
CA THR A 166 8.11 -4.86 -33.84
C THR A 166 8.40 -3.61 -33.01
N GLY A 167 9.37 -3.66 -32.10
CA GLY A 167 9.97 -2.45 -31.49
C GLY A 167 9.28 -1.88 -30.24
N GLY A 168 8.57 -2.70 -29.47
CA GLY A 168 7.95 -2.25 -28.21
C GLY A 168 8.96 -1.90 -27.12
N THR A 169 8.66 -0.91 -26.32
CA THR A 169 9.39 -0.61 -25.08
C THR A 169 8.45 -0.71 -23.88
N VAL A 170 9.04 -0.89 -22.71
CA VAL A 170 8.34 -0.79 -21.43
C VAL A 170 8.90 0.37 -20.63
N SER A 171 8.07 1.04 -19.83
CA SER A 171 8.50 2.13 -18.95
C SER A 171 7.94 1.91 -17.55
N PRO A 172 8.67 2.25 -16.47
CA PRO A 172 8.17 2.08 -15.12
C PRO A 172 7.04 3.07 -14.85
N GLU A 173 6.01 2.64 -14.11
CA GLU A 173 4.91 3.50 -13.66
C GLU A 173 4.97 3.70 -12.14
N VAL A 174 4.72 2.62 -11.39
CA VAL A 174 4.67 2.61 -9.93
C VAL A 174 5.12 1.24 -9.43
N SER A 175 5.79 1.18 -8.28
CA SER A 175 5.98 -0.09 -7.57
C SER A 175 5.14 -0.06 -6.31
N TRP A 176 4.48 -1.16 -5.98
CA TRP A 176 3.54 -1.17 -4.88
C TRP A 176 3.57 -2.47 -4.09
N VAL A 177 3.09 -2.37 -2.85
CA VAL A 177 2.77 -3.50 -2.00
C VAL A 177 1.26 -3.52 -1.83
N GLU A 178 0.64 -4.67 -2.07
CA GLU A 178 -0.79 -4.87 -1.89
C GLU A 178 -1.05 -5.99 -0.88
N TYR A 179 -2.05 -5.77 -0.02
CA TYR A 179 -2.51 -6.71 1.00
C TYR A 179 -3.83 -7.33 0.57
N PHE A 180 -3.74 -8.38 -0.26
CA PHE A 180 -4.91 -8.96 -0.90
C PHE A 180 -5.68 -9.96 -0.02
N ASN A 181 -5.29 -10.12 1.25
CA ASN A 181 -6.20 -10.74 2.24
C ASN A 181 -7.50 -9.94 2.38
N TRP A 182 -7.53 -8.67 1.95
CA TRP A 182 -8.74 -7.85 1.89
C TRP A 182 -9.80 -8.30 0.86
N ASN A 183 -9.49 -9.30 0.05
CA ASN A 183 -10.53 -10.05 -0.69
C ASN A 183 -11.44 -10.85 0.26
N ASP A 184 -11.00 -11.10 1.51
CA ASP A 184 -11.86 -11.60 2.59
C ASP A 184 -12.63 -10.43 3.21
N PRO A 185 -13.97 -10.42 3.21
CA PRO A 185 -14.77 -9.37 3.84
C PRO A 185 -14.52 -9.20 5.35
N ASN A 186 -13.89 -10.17 6.00
CA ASN A 186 -13.53 -10.13 7.42
C ASN A 186 -12.10 -9.60 7.67
N ALA A 187 -11.38 -9.17 6.63
CA ALA A 187 -10.07 -8.58 6.82
C ALA A 187 -10.17 -7.30 7.66
N ILE A 188 -9.13 -7.02 8.45
CA ILE A 188 -9.02 -5.79 9.25
C ILE A 188 -7.56 -5.37 9.27
N CYS A 189 -7.26 -4.08 9.38
CA CYS A 189 -5.89 -3.59 9.44
C CYS A 189 -5.03 -4.25 10.56
N GLY A 190 -5.65 -4.72 11.63
CA GLY A 190 -5.02 -5.38 12.77
C GLY A 190 -4.58 -6.80 12.46
N ASN A 191 -5.18 -7.47 11.47
CA ASN A 191 -4.75 -8.80 11.04
C ASN A 191 -3.66 -8.75 9.96
N GLN A 192 -3.20 -7.54 9.59
CA GLN A 192 -2.05 -7.39 8.72
C GLN A 192 -0.82 -7.91 9.44
N ILE A 193 -0.21 -8.94 8.86
CA ILE A 193 1.00 -9.54 9.40
C ILE A 193 2.16 -8.62 9.01
N ASN A 194 3.06 -8.41 9.95
CA ASN A 194 4.20 -7.51 9.78
C ASN A 194 4.98 -7.94 8.54
N SER A 195 5.16 -7.04 7.58
CA SER A 195 5.89 -7.28 6.35
C SER A 195 6.67 -6.04 5.96
N SER A 196 7.85 -6.21 5.40
CA SER A 196 8.61 -5.06 4.91
C SER A 196 9.46 -5.43 3.72
N ALA A 197 9.62 -4.47 2.81
CA ALA A 197 10.47 -4.60 1.64
C ALA A 197 11.17 -3.30 1.29
N VAL A 198 12.27 -3.45 0.55
CA VAL A 198 13.02 -2.37 -0.08
C VAL A 198 12.97 -2.56 -1.58
N PHE A 199 12.47 -1.55 -2.28
CA PHE A 199 12.58 -1.43 -3.74
C PHE A 199 13.79 -0.57 -4.07
N SER A 200 14.78 -1.15 -4.77
CA SER A 200 15.98 -0.43 -5.20
C SER A 200 15.82 0.19 -6.60
N PRO A 201 16.66 1.17 -6.99
CA PRO A 201 16.59 1.81 -8.30
C PRO A 201 16.45 0.84 -9.46
N ILE A 202 15.60 1.22 -10.41
CA ILE A 202 15.35 0.45 -11.63
C ILE A 202 16.55 0.61 -12.54
N THR A 203 16.98 -0.49 -13.16
CA THR A 203 18.03 -0.48 -14.18
C THR A 203 17.53 -1.10 -15.47
N GLY A 204 18.33 -0.99 -16.53
CA GLY A 204 18.00 -1.67 -17.76
C GLY A 204 18.79 -1.18 -18.95
N SER A 205 18.32 -1.60 -20.12
CA SER A 205 18.85 -1.14 -21.39
C SER A 205 17.75 -0.93 -22.42
N VAL A 206 18.06 -0.09 -23.40
CA VAL A 206 17.26 0.11 -24.62
C VAL A 206 18.17 -0.17 -25.81
N ASN A 207 17.79 -1.14 -26.65
CA ASN A 207 18.57 -1.56 -27.81
C ASN A 207 20.05 -1.89 -27.45
N GLY A 208 20.26 -2.55 -26.30
CA GLY A 208 21.58 -2.94 -25.81
C GLY A 208 22.40 -1.80 -25.15
N LYS A 209 21.91 -0.56 -25.16
CA LYS A 209 22.55 0.57 -24.46
C LYS A 209 22.01 0.67 -23.04
N THR A 210 22.91 0.73 -22.07
CA THR A 210 22.53 0.88 -20.65
C THR A 210 21.85 2.23 -20.44
N VAL A 211 20.74 2.22 -19.72
CA VAL A 211 20.05 3.42 -19.24
C VAL A 211 20.52 3.68 -17.81
N ALA A 212 20.71 4.96 -17.46
CA ALA A 212 21.07 5.34 -16.09
C ALA A 212 20.03 4.81 -15.09
N ALA A 213 20.49 4.40 -13.91
CA ALA A 213 19.60 3.88 -12.88
C ALA A 213 18.56 4.93 -12.49
N VAL A 214 17.29 4.52 -12.43
CA VAL A 214 16.17 5.40 -12.11
C VAL A 214 15.84 5.25 -10.62
N PRO A 215 16.03 6.31 -9.80
CA PRO A 215 15.75 6.27 -8.38
C PRO A 215 14.24 6.37 -8.11
N TYR A 216 13.82 5.86 -6.95
CA TYR A 216 12.54 6.25 -6.35
C TYR A 216 12.70 7.60 -5.63
N THR A 217 11.72 8.48 -5.80
CA THR A 217 11.76 9.85 -5.26
C THR A 217 10.60 10.20 -4.35
N SER A 218 9.52 9.42 -4.38
CA SER A 218 8.39 9.63 -3.48
C SER A 218 7.67 8.31 -3.20
N THR A 219 6.96 8.29 -2.08
CA THR A 219 6.06 7.22 -1.70
C THR A 219 4.71 7.79 -1.29
N THR A 220 3.66 6.99 -1.42
CA THR A 220 2.33 7.24 -0.85
C THR A 220 1.82 5.95 -0.20
N HIS A 221 0.70 6.05 0.49
CA HIS A 221 -0.03 4.91 1.02
C HIS A 221 -1.53 5.13 0.79
N SER A 222 -2.30 4.05 0.76
CA SER A 222 -3.75 4.09 0.76
C SER A 222 -4.26 4.85 2.00
N SER A 223 -5.47 5.41 1.92
CA SER A 223 -6.13 6.02 3.09
C SER A 223 -6.59 4.98 4.12
N THR A 224 -6.38 3.69 3.86
CA THR A 224 -6.71 2.54 4.69
C THR A 224 -5.46 2.07 5.44
N CYS A 225 -5.59 1.64 6.71
CA CYS A 225 -4.49 1.14 7.54
C CYS A 225 -3.30 2.11 7.75
N THR A 226 -3.54 3.42 7.71
CA THR A 226 -2.48 4.46 7.75
C THR A 226 -1.57 4.42 8.98
N TYR A 227 -2.00 3.79 10.09
CA TYR A 227 -1.17 3.57 11.29
C TYR A 227 -0.27 2.33 11.20
N ALA A 228 -0.62 1.35 10.37
CA ALA A 228 0.18 0.15 10.13
C ALA A 228 1.18 0.39 9.00
N ASP A 229 0.78 1.21 8.03
CA ASP A 229 1.46 1.51 6.78
C ASP A 229 2.51 2.62 6.96
N GLN A 230 3.77 2.29 6.70
CA GLN A 230 4.88 3.23 6.72
C GLN A 230 5.66 3.12 5.41
N SER A 231 5.90 4.25 4.77
CA SER A 231 6.73 4.32 3.58
C SER A 231 7.71 5.49 3.66
N SER A 232 8.91 5.30 3.12
CA SER A 232 9.94 6.34 3.09
C SER A 232 10.90 6.13 1.93
N ILE A 233 11.57 7.21 1.52
CA ILE A 233 12.71 7.14 0.61
C ILE A 233 14.01 7.18 1.44
N SER A 234 14.90 6.22 1.20
CA SER A 234 16.27 6.21 1.75
C SER A 234 17.27 6.19 0.60
N GLY A 235 18.00 7.29 0.43
CA GLY A 235 18.84 7.51 -0.74
C GLY A 235 18.01 7.48 -2.03
N SER A 236 18.19 6.42 -2.81
CA SER A 236 17.47 6.19 -4.08
C SER A 236 16.48 5.03 -4.03
N SER A 237 16.26 4.44 -2.85
CA SER A 237 15.40 3.27 -2.65
C SER A 237 14.15 3.64 -1.85
N ALA A 238 13.05 2.92 -2.10
CA ALA A 238 11.84 3.03 -1.31
C ALA A 238 11.78 1.91 -0.26
N ASN A 239 11.56 2.27 1.00
CA ASN A 239 11.29 1.33 2.08
C ASN A 239 9.78 1.32 2.33
N LEU A 240 9.17 0.15 2.25
CA LEU A 240 7.74 -0.06 2.40
C LEU A 240 7.55 -1.07 3.53
N VAL A 241 6.90 -0.65 4.60
CA VAL A 241 6.77 -1.38 5.86
C VAL A 241 5.30 -1.38 6.27
N VAL A 242 4.79 -2.57 6.58
CA VAL A 242 3.54 -2.72 7.31
C VAL A 242 3.83 -3.41 8.63
N THR A 243 3.39 -2.76 9.70
CA THR A 243 3.58 -3.25 11.06
C THR A 243 2.31 -3.96 11.54
N SER A 244 2.46 -5.20 12.01
CA SER A 244 1.34 -5.88 12.67
C SER A 244 1.05 -5.21 14.00
N GLN A 245 -0.23 -4.98 14.26
CA GLN A 245 -0.72 -4.46 15.53
C GLN A 245 -1.16 -5.58 16.49
N THR A 246 -1.06 -6.85 16.09
CA THR A 246 -1.48 -7.98 16.93
C THR A 246 -0.62 -8.12 18.19
N GLY A 247 -1.08 -7.53 19.30
CA GLY A 247 -0.40 -7.61 20.60
C GLY A 247 -0.85 -6.63 21.70
N ALA A 248 -1.69 -5.61 21.41
CA ALA A 248 -2.13 -4.64 22.44
C ALA A 248 -3.59 -4.15 22.29
N TYR A 249 -4.51 -4.98 21.79
CA TYR A 249 -5.91 -4.60 21.62
C TYR A 249 -6.72 -4.87 22.88
N ALA A 250 -6.91 -3.84 23.71
CA ALA A 250 -8.01 -3.81 24.68
C ALA A 250 -9.10 -2.87 24.13
N PRO A 251 -10.38 -3.31 24.02
CA PRO A 251 -11.45 -2.44 23.58
C PRO A 251 -11.55 -1.20 24.49
N PRO A 252 -11.88 -0.01 23.95
CA PRO A 252 -12.08 1.17 24.79
C PRO A 252 -13.20 0.90 25.79
N THR A 253 -12.89 0.98 27.08
CA THR A 253 -13.90 0.87 28.14
C THR A 253 -14.52 2.22 28.49
N ALA A 254 -13.99 3.31 27.94
CA ALA A 254 -14.47 4.67 28.12
C ALA A 254 -14.30 5.51 26.85
N THR A 255 -15.10 6.57 26.74
CA THR A 255 -14.94 7.57 25.69
C THR A 255 -13.74 8.46 25.96
N SER A 256 -13.04 8.89 24.91
CA SER A 256 -11.91 9.82 25.03
C SER A 256 -11.75 10.67 23.78
N LEU A 257 -11.13 11.83 23.96
CA LEU A 257 -10.68 12.72 22.90
C LEU A 257 -9.35 13.31 23.37
N THR A 258 -8.34 13.31 22.50
CA THR A 258 -7.02 13.89 22.75
C THR A 258 -6.56 14.68 21.53
N ALA A 259 -5.63 15.62 21.70
CA ALA A 259 -5.11 16.44 20.61
C ALA A 259 -3.58 16.33 20.54
N SER A 260 -3.03 16.37 19.33
CA SER A 260 -1.58 16.36 19.10
C SER A 260 -0.88 17.61 19.64
N THR A 261 -1.57 18.74 19.64
CA THR A 261 -1.17 20.01 20.26
C THR A 261 -2.42 20.84 20.57
N GLN A 262 -2.31 21.78 21.51
CA GLN A 262 -3.38 22.70 21.90
C GLN A 262 -3.02 24.17 21.63
N SER A 263 -1.84 24.43 21.07
CA SER A 263 -1.43 25.77 20.62
C SER A 263 -0.77 25.67 19.25
N VAL A 264 -1.28 26.45 18.31
CA VAL A 264 -0.86 26.42 16.90
C VAL A 264 -0.88 27.81 16.29
N SER A 265 -0.06 28.03 15.26
CA SER A 265 -0.20 29.19 14.39
C SER A 265 -1.32 28.99 13.38
N ASN A 266 -1.97 30.07 12.95
CA ASN A 266 -3.00 30.03 11.91
C ASN A 266 -2.52 29.29 10.64
N GLY A 267 -3.30 28.31 10.19
CA GLY A 267 -2.99 27.44 9.05
C GLY A 267 -2.24 26.15 9.40
N SER A 268 -1.85 25.94 10.66
CA SER A 268 -1.26 24.67 11.11
C SER A 268 -2.32 23.58 11.28
N THR A 269 -1.90 22.33 11.24
CA THR A 269 -2.78 21.18 11.46
C THR A 269 -2.76 20.72 12.92
N VAL A 270 -3.91 20.26 13.43
CA VAL A 270 -4.04 19.56 14.71
C VAL A 270 -4.77 18.24 14.46
N THR A 271 -4.21 17.16 14.98
CA THR A 271 -4.81 15.83 14.91
C THR A 271 -5.47 15.51 16.23
N PHE A 272 -6.73 15.10 16.18
CA PHE A 272 -7.49 14.65 17.34
C PHE A 272 -7.70 13.14 17.26
N ALA A 273 -7.28 12.42 18.31
CA ALA A 273 -7.57 11.00 18.44
C ALA A 273 -8.75 10.79 19.38
N TYR A 274 -9.71 9.97 18.98
CA TYR A 274 -10.92 9.66 19.72
C TYR A 274 -11.02 8.16 20.03
N ALA A 275 -11.79 7.83 21.07
CA ALA A 275 -12.21 6.47 21.36
C ALA A 275 -13.59 6.46 22.05
N THR A 276 -14.32 5.36 21.95
CA THR A 276 -15.66 5.12 22.52
C THR A 276 -15.90 3.62 22.68
N PRO A 277 -16.56 3.15 23.75
CA PRO A 277 -16.97 1.76 23.87
C PRO A 277 -17.88 1.31 22.73
N ALA A 278 -17.92 -0.01 22.46
CA ALA A 278 -18.78 -0.63 21.44
C ALA A 278 -20.24 -0.14 21.48
N GLY A 279 -20.81 0.01 22.68
CA GLY A 279 -22.19 0.46 22.86
C GLY A 279 -22.47 1.90 22.43
N THR A 280 -21.42 2.69 22.19
CA THR A 280 -21.49 4.09 21.74
C THR A 280 -20.65 4.31 20.48
N ALA A 281 -20.30 3.24 19.77
CA ALA A 281 -19.72 3.30 18.44
C ALA A 281 -20.84 3.49 17.40
N SER A 282 -20.64 4.41 16.46
CA SER A 282 -21.52 4.61 15.31
C SER A 282 -20.70 5.08 14.12
N SER A 283 -21.11 4.71 12.91
CA SER A 283 -20.56 5.26 11.67
C SER A 283 -20.81 6.76 11.53
N SER A 284 -21.78 7.29 12.28
CA SER A 284 -22.20 8.70 12.25
C SER A 284 -21.72 9.49 13.47
N ASN A 285 -20.85 8.93 14.31
CA ASN A 285 -20.12 9.74 15.29
C ASN A 285 -19.28 10.81 14.57
N TRP A 286 -19.00 11.94 15.20
CA TRP A 286 -18.31 13.06 14.55
C TRP A 286 -17.54 13.94 15.53
N ILE A 287 -16.52 14.64 15.03
CA ILE A 287 -15.75 15.64 15.79
C ILE A 287 -16.13 17.02 15.28
N GLY A 288 -16.54 17.92 16.19
CA GLY A 288 -16.88 19.31 15.88
C GLY A 288 -15.93 20.29 16.54
N VAL A 289 -15.47 21.29 15.78
CA VAL A 289 -14.68 22.43 16.24
C VAL A 289 -15.60 23.64 16.41
N TYR A 290 -15.57 24.29 17.55
CA TYR A 290 -16.45 25.41 17.91
C TYR A 290 -15.62 26.61 18.30
N LYS A 291 -15.91 27.78 17.73
CA LYS A 291 -15.29 29.03 18.17
C LYS A 291 -15.78 29.40 19.57
N GLN A 292 -14.97 30.11 20.34
CA GLN A 292 -15.38 30.62 21.65
C GLN A 292 -16.77 31.28 21.58
N GLY A 293 -17.66 30.84 22.46
CA GLY A 293 -19.05 31.31 22.52
C GLY A 293 -20.07 30.38 21.85
N THR A 294 -19.65 29.37 21.07
CA THR A 294 -20.52 28.30 20.57
C THR A 294 -20.17 26.94 21.17
N SER A 295 -21.12 26.00 21.13
CA SER A 295 -20.97 24.64 21.63
C SER A 295 -21.93 23.67 20.91
N PRO A 296 -21.76 22.35 21.06
CA PRO A 296 -22.76 21.39 20.59
C PRO A 296 -24.16 21.76 21.08
N GLY A 297 -25.14 21.83 20.17
CA GLY A 297 -26.51 22.25 20.47
C GLY A 297 -26.72 23.76 20.69
N ASN A 298 -25.68 24.60 20.67
CA ASN A 298 -25.77 26.05 20.81
C ASN A 298 -24.84 26.77 19.82
N GLY A 299 -25.39 27.16 18.68
CA GLY A 299 -24.65 27.70 17.54
C GLY A 299 -24.06 26.63 16.64
N TYR A 300 -23.39 27.06 15.56
CA TYR A 300 -22.79 26.17 14.57
C TYR A 300 -21.34 25.82 14.91
N SER A 301 -20.92 24.62 14.52
CA SER A 301 -19.50 24.28 14.46
C SER A 301 -18.80 25.12 13.39
N THR A 302 -17.59 25.57 13.68
CA THR A 302 -16.68 26.20 12.72
C THR A 302 -16.21 25.21 11.67
N ASP A 303 -15.95 23.97 12.06
CA ASP A 303 -15.57 22.86 11.18
C ASP A 303 -15.96 21.53 11.82
N TRP A 304 -16.09 20.47 11.02
CA TRP A 304 -16.41 19.14 11.52
C TRP A 304 -15.93 18.04 10.57
N GLN A 305 -15.70 16.84 11.11
CA GLN A 305 -15.43 15.64 10.33
C GLN A 305 -16.13 14.43 10.97
N THR A 306 -16.59 13.49 10.14
CA THR A 306 -17.09 12.19 10.62
C THR A 306 -15.98 11.41 11.32
N ALA A 307 -16.33 10.72 12.41
CA ALA A 307 -15.44 10.02 13.31
C ALA A 307 -16.05 8.66 13.68
N SER A 308 -16.11 7.78 12.68
CA SER A 308 -16.76 6.46 12.71
C SER A 308 -16.04 5.43 13.56
N GLY A 309 -16.82 4.50 14.14
CA GLY A 309 -16.28 3.34 14.86
C GLY A 309 -15.95 3.60 16.32
N GLU A 310 -15.25 2.65 16.95
CA GLU A 310 -14.90 2.69 18.37
C GLU A 310 -13.72 3.64 18.69
N ARG A 311 -12.98 4.09 17.67
CA ARG A 311 -11.82 4.97 17.79
C ARG A 311 -11.31 5.35 16.42
N GLY A 312 -10.47 6.38 16.38
CA GLY A 312 -9.85 6.87 15.16
C GLY A 312 -9.10 8.16 15.44
N SER A 313 -8.62 8.80 14.37
CA SER A 313 -8.15 10.18 14.44
C SER A 313 -8.68 11.04 13.29
N LYS A 314 -8.75 12.36 13.52
CA LYS A 314 -9.14 13.37 12.53
C LYS A 314 -8.19 14.56 12.59
N THR A 315 -7.71 14.97 11.43
CA THR A 315 -6.80 16.12 11.32
C THR A 315 -7.54 17.31 10.76
N PHE A 316 -7.50 18.42 11.48
CA PHE A 316 -8.09 19.70 11.09
C PHE A 316 -6.97 20.70 10.79
N THR A 317 -7.13 21.49 9.74
CA THR A 317 -6.28 22.65 9.47
C THR A 317 -6.91 23.86 10.14
N PHE A 318 -6.28 24.39 11.19
CA PHE A 318 -6.80 25.53 11.96
C PHE A 318 -6.53 26.85 11.22
N ASN A 319 -7.25 27.08 10.12
CA ASN A 319 -7.20 28.30 9.31
C ASN A 319 -8.36 29.27 9.61
N TYR A 320 -8.93 29.20 10.81
CA TYR A 320 -10.16 29.90 11.21
C TYR A 320 -9.93 31.31 11.79
N GLY A 321 -8.67 31.77 11.78
CA GLY A 321 -8.21 33.01 12.41
C GLY A 321 -7.76 32.86 13.87
N PRO A 322 -7.05 33.85 14.43
CA PRO A 322 -6.61 33.81 15.82
C PRO A 322 -7.78 33.74 16.80
N GLY A 323 -7.60 32.98 17.88
CA GLY A 323 -8.64 32.81 18.90
C GLY A 323 -8.61 31.47 19.60
N THR A 324 -9.62 31.24 20.45
CA THR A 324 -9.79 29.99 21.19
C THR A 324 -10.93 29.18 20.61
N TYR A 325 -10.69 27.89 20.39
CA TYR A 325 -11.65 26.93 19.86
C TYR A 325 -11.81 25.77 20.83
N GLN A 326 -13.02 25.24 20.93
CA GLN A 326 -13.36 24.05 21.71
C GLN A 326 -13.72 22.91 20.77
N VAL A 327 -13.14 21.74 20.99
CA VAL A 327 -13.32 20.57 20.13
C VAL A 327 -13.99 19.44 20.90
N TYR A 328 -15.06 18.89 20.33
CA TYR A 328 -15.89 17.85 20.95
C TYR A 328 -15.98 16.63 20.06
N TYR A 329 -16.05 15.45 20.67
CA TYR A 329 -16.43 14.19 20.03
C TYR A 329 -17.89 13.89 20.36
N LEU A 330 -18.71 13.65 19.34
CA LEU A 330 -20.17 13.70 19.40
C LEU A 330 -20.78 12.41 18.85
N TYR A 331 -21.89 12.00 19.46
CA TYR A 331 -22.55 10.72 19.18
C TYR A 331 -23.54 10.82 18.02
N ASN A 332 -23.38 9.92 17.05
CA ASN A 332 -24.41 9.47 16.10
C ASN A 332 -25.23 10.59 15.44
N ASP A 333 -24.55 11.50 14.73
CA ASP A 333 -25.13 12.68 14.04
C ASP A 333 -25.93 13.62 14.95
N GLY A 334 -25.82 13.45 16.28
CA GLY A 334 -26.43 14.28 17.30
C GLY A 334 -25.40 15.15 18.02
N TYR A 335 -25.89 15.94 18.98
CA TYR A 335 -25.07 16.83 19.81
C TYR A 335 -24.77 16.25 21.19
N GLN A 336 -25.07 14.97 21.42
CA GLN A 336 -24.65 14.29 22.64
C GLN A 336 -23.12 14.18 22.67
N VAL A 337 -22.51 14.73 23.70
CA VAL A 337 -21.06 14.72 23.87
C VAL A 337 -20.60 13.35 24.36
N LEU A 338 -19.73 12.70 23.58
CA LEU A 338 -19.00 11.50 23.99
C LEU A 338 -17.75 11.87 24.78
N SER A 339 -16.99 12.88 24.33
CA SER A 339 -15.79 13.35 25.03
C SER A 339 -15.41 14.79 24.62
N GLY A 340 -14.63 15.45 25.48
CA GLY A 340 -14.24 16.85 25.34
C GLY A 340 -14.94 17.78 26.35
N PRO A 341 -14.79 19.11 26.22
CA PRO A 341 -14.04 19.77 25.16
C PRO A 341 -12.52 19.70 25.32
N ILE A 342 -11.80 19.78 24.20
CA ILE A 342 -10.40 20.19 24.16
C ILE A 342 -10.31 21.63 23.70
N THR A 343 -9.56 22.45 24.42
CA THR A 343 -9.28 23.82 24.03
C THR A 343 -8.06 23.87 23.11
N VAL A 344 -8.19 24.53 21.95
CA VAL A 344 -7.08 24.84 21.05
C VAL A 344 -6.99 26.36 20.88
N THR A 345 -5.80 26.92 21.08
CA THR A 345 -5.50 28.33 20.86
C THR A 345 -4.75 28.51 19.54
N VAL A 346 -5.32 29.33 18.66
CA VAL A 346 -4.69 29.75 17.41
C VAL A 346 -4.04 31.11 17.62
N GLN A 347 -2.73 31.17 17.40
CA GLN A 347 -1.91 32.39 17.40
C GLN A 347 -1.83 33.00 15.99
#